data_AF-A0A318U2M3-F1
#
_entry.id   AF-A0A318U2M3-F1
#
_cell.length_a   1.000
_cell.length_b   1.000
_cell.length_c   1.000
_cell.angle_alpha   90.00
_cell.angle_beta   90.00
_cell.angle_gamma   90.00
#
_symmetry.space_group_name_H-M   'P 1'
#
loop_
_entity.id
_entity.type
_entity.pdbx_description
1 polymer ?
#
loop_
_entity_poly.entity_id
_entity_poly.type
_entity_poly.pdbx_seq_one_letter_code
_entity_poly.pdbx_strand_id
1 'polypeptide(L)'
;MNNPWLVALTTIFVWWFSTGAILWRIRRADLSGRAAHMRSVLGGLPLLIGGYIAMSNSADDTSVRGAHVAFLSAVSVWGWFELAFLSGVVAGPNRDHCPPFASMTERFIRSVGTLLWHEIGLISALILCAVLVWDGENRFGLWTFGTLFLARVSAKLNLFFGVPRINVQFLPKPLAHLASHFRHARMNFLFPVSITVLTFATGCWMERAVAAETDGIFIGFVLLTVLTALALLEHWFMVLPLPDQKLWTWMLPAVDETEEDALLDTVPVRIPAGE
;
A
#
# COMPACT_ATOMS: atom_id res chain seq x y z
N MET A 1 -22.15 9.81 -17.80
CA MET A 1 -21.42 9.85 -16.51
C MET A 1 -20.06 10.49 -16.76
N ASN A 2 -20.03 11.70 -17.35
CA ASN A 2 -18.82 12.29 -17.92
C ASN A 2 -18.29 13.45 -17.06
N ASN A 3 -18.69 13.51 -15.79
CA ASN A 3 -18.25 14.57 -14.90
C ASN A 3 -16.92 14.16 -14.25
N PRO A 4 -15.79 14.82 -14.57
CA PRO A 4 -14.48 14.47 -14.03
C PRO A 4 -14.43 14.56 -12.50
N TRP A 5 -15.24 15.43 -11.89
CA TRP A 5 -15.35 15.55 -10.44
C TRP A 5 -15.94 14.29 -9.80
N LEU A 6 -16.94 13.68 -10.45
CA LEU A 6 -17.55 12.45 -9.95
C LEU A 6 -16.57 11.28 -10.06
N VAL A 7 -15.79 11.23 -11.13
CA VAL A 7 -14.72 10.22 -11.31
C VAL A 7 -13.65 10.37 -10.23
N ALA A 8 -13.17 11.59 -10.00
CA ALA A 8 -12.19 11.87 -8.96
C ALA A 8 -12.70 11.48 -7.57
N LEU A 9 -13.93 11.86 -7.23
CA LEU A 9 -14.57 11.47 -5.97
C LEU A 9 -14.71 9.94 -5.85
N THR A 10 -15.05 9.27 -6.95
CA THR A 10 -15.13 7.80 -6.99
C THR A 10 -13.77 7.17 -6.74
N THR A 11 -12.71 7.65 -7.39
CA THR A 11 -11.34 7.16 -7.17
C THR A 11 -10.89 7.37 -5.73
N ILE A 12 -11.11 8.56 -5.17
CA ILE A 12 -10.77 8.88 -3.77
C ILE A 12 -11.55 7.97 -2.82
N PHE A 13 -12.85 7.79 -3.06
CA PHE A 13 -13.70 6.92 -2.26
C PHE A 13 -13.22 5.47 -2.32
N VAL A 14 -12.97 4.93 -3.52
CA VAL A 14 -12.48 3.56 -3.70
C VAL A 14 -11.13 3.36 -3.02
N TRP A 15 -10.22 4.33 -3.16
CA TRP A 15 -8.90 4.28 -2.50
C TRP A 15 -9.02 4.28 -0.98
N TRP A 16 -9.79 5.21 -0.42
CA TRP A 16 -9.99 5.34 1.03
C TRP A 16 -10.72 4.12 1.60
N PHE A 17 -11.81 3.71 0.94
CA PHE A 17 -12.64 2.58 1.35
C PHE A 17 -11.87 1.27 1.27
N SER A 18 -11.12 1.02 0.19
CA SER A 18 -10.29 -0.19 0.04
C SER A 18 -9.25 -0.27 1.16
N THR A 19 -8.51 0.81 1.40
CA THR A 19 -7.52 0.88 2.47
C THR A 19 -8.15 0.63 3.85
N GLY A 20 -9.27 1.30 4.15
CA GLY A 20 -10.00 1.13 5.40
C GLY A 20 -10.57 -0.29 5.58
N ALA A 21 -11.15 -0.88 4.52
CA ALA A 21 -11.73 -2.22 4.56
C ALA A 21 -10.67 -3.31 4.82
N ILE A 22 -9.50 -3.17 4.20
CA ILE A 22 -8.35 -4.06 4.41
C ILE A 22 -7.90 -3.97 5.88
N LEU A 23 -7.65 -2.76 6.39
CA LEU A 23 -7.22 -2.54 7.77
C LEU A 23 -8.24 -3.06 8.80
N TRP A 24 -9.52 -2.76 8.59
CA TRP A 24 -10.60 -3.27 9.44
C TRP A 24 -10.62 -4.80 9.49
N ARG A 25 -10.47 -5.45 8.33
CA ARG A 25 -10.48 -6.91 8.25
C ARG A 25 -9.29 -7.54 8.96
N ILE A 26 -8.10 -6.97 8.80
CA ILE A 26 -6.88 -7.43 9.48
C ILE A 26 -7.01 -7.26 10.98
N ARG A 27 -7.52 -6.12 11.45
CA ARG A 27 -7.74 -5.87 12.87
C ARG A 27 -8.69 -6.90 13.49
N ARG A 28 -9.76 -7.25 12.77
CA ARG A 28 -10.67 -8.33 13.20
C ARG A 28 -9.98 -9.70 13.23
N ALA A 29 -9.06 -9.96 12.30
CA ALA A 29 -8.27 -11.19 12.26
C ALA A 29 -7.25 -11.24 13.41
N ASP A 30 -6.61 -10.12 13.76
CA ASP A 30 -5.66 -10.01 14.88
C ASP A 30 -6.32 -10.39 16.22
N LEU A 31 -7.61 -10.09 16.39
CA LEU A 31 -8.40 -10.47 17.57
C LEU A 31 -8.79 -11.95 17.61
N SER A 32 -8.69 -12.67 16.49
CA SER A 32 -9.23 -14.03 16.30
C SER A 32 -8.16 -15.10 16.00
N GLY A 33 -6.87 -14.74 16.09
CA GLY A 33 -5.72 -15.65 15.96
C GLY A 33 -5.32 -16.04 14.52
N ARG A 34 -4.23 -16.81 14.39
CA ARG A 34 -3.55 -17.11 13.10
C ARG A 34 -4.44 -17.75 12.03
N ALA A 35 -5.41 -18.58 12.43
CA ALA A 35 -6.39 -19.18 11.53
C ALA A 35 -7.38 -18.17 10.92
N ALA A 36 -7.61 -17.02 11.57
CA ALA A 36 -8.44 -15.95 11.04
C ALA A 36 -7.77 -15.15 9.91
N HIS A 37 -6.43 -15.03 9.95
CA HIS A 37 -5.65 -14.44 8.87
C HIS A 37 -5.75 -15.27 7.59
N MET A 38 -5.53 -16.59 7.68
CA MET A 38 -5.65 -17.48 6.52
C MET A 38 -7.07 -17.51 5.94
N ARG A 39 -8.11 -17.54 6.79
CA ARG A 39 -9.51 -17.44 6.34
C ARG A 39 -9.83 -16.14 5.63
N SER A 40 -9.18 -15.03 6.01
CA SER A 40 -9.39 -13.74 5.36
C SER A 40 -8.78 -13.71 3.97
N VAL A 41 -7.59 -14.29 3.79
CA VAL A 41 -6.94 -14.43 2.48
C VAL A 41 -7.75 -15.33 1.55
N LEU A 42 -8.19 -16.50 2.05
CA LEU A 42 -9.03 -17.42 1.29
C LEU A 42 -10.40 -16.80 0.94
N GLY A 43 -11.03 -16.10 1.90
CA GLY A 43 -12.28 -15.38 1.66
C GLY A 43 -12.16 -14.23 0.66
N GLY A 44 -10.95 -13.69 0.45
CA GLY A 44 -10.67 -12.70 -0.57
C GLY A 44 -10.44 -13.27 -1.97
N LEU A 45 -10.22 -14.58 -2.14
CA LEU A 45 -9.94 -15.18 -3.45
C LEU A 45 -11.00 -14.88 -4.53
N PRO A 46 -12.31 -14.85 -4.22
CA PRO A 46 -13.32 -14.45 -5.20
C PRO A 46 -13.11 -13.02 -5.74
N LEU A 47 -12.57 -12.11 -4.93
CA LEU A 47 -12.24 -10.74 -5.35
C LEU A 47 -11.08 -10.74 -6.35
N LEU A 48 -10.06 -11.58 -6.13
CA LEU A 48 -8.93 -11.74 -7.04
C LEU A 48 -9.37 -12.31 -8.39
N ILE A 49 -10.11 -13.43 -8.35
CA ILE A 49 -10.57 -14.14 -9.56
C ILE A 49 -11.55 -13.25 -10.33
N GLY A 50 -12.52 -12.65 -9.62
CA GLY A 50 -13.47 -11.71 -10.21
C GLY A 50 -12.78 -10.49 -10.81
N GLY A 51 -11.71 -9.99 -10.19
CA GLY A 51 -10.86 -8.94 -10.73
C GLY A 51 -10.25 -9.32 -12.09
N TYR A 52 -9.57 -10.46 -12.19
CA TYR A 52 -8.99 -10.89 -13.48
C TYR A 52 -10.04 -11.14 -14.56
N ILE A 53 -11.18 -11.77 -14.21
CA ILE A 53 -12.28 -11.99 -15.15
C ILE A 53 -12.85 -10.66 -15.65
N ALA A 54 -13.11 -9.72 -14.74
CA ALA A 54 -13.61 -8.40 -15.10
C ALA A 54 -12.62 -7.62 -15.97
N MET A 55 -11.32 -7.72 -15.69
CA MET A 55 -10.26 -7.12 -16.50
C MET A 55 -10.25 -7.66 -17.92
N SER A 56 -10.25 -8.99 -18.07
CA SER A 56 -10.32 -9.67 -19.37
C SER A 56 -11.56 -9.27 -20.17
N ASN A 57 -12.74 -9.29 -19.52
CA ASN A 57 -13.99 -8.89 -20.16
C ASN A 57 -14.05 -7.41 -20.55
N SER A 58 -13.24 -6.55 -19.90
CA SER A 58 -13.16 -5.12 -20.23
C SER A 58 -12.07 -4.78 -21.25
N ALA A 59 -11.25 -5.75 -21.68
CA ALA A 59 -10.08 -5.52 -22.52
C ALA A 59 -10.42 -4.89 -23.88
N ASP A 60 -11.58 -5.23 -24.45
CA ASP A 60 -12.06 -4.68 -25.73
C ASP A 60 -13.10 -3.57 -25.56
N ASP A 61 -13.51 -3.25 -24.33
CA ASP A 61 -14.50 -2.22 -24.05
C ASP A 61 -13.81 -0.85 -23.88
N THR A 62 -13.81 -0.05 -24.95
CA THR A 62 -13.27 1.33 -24.94
C THR A 62 -14.27 2.38 -24.44
N SER A 63 -15.45 1.96 -23.97
CA SER A 63 -16.43 2.88 -23.40
C SER A 63 -16.01 3.40 -22.02
N VAL A 64 -16.73 4.41 -21.54
CA VAL A 64 -16.61 4.91 -20.16
C VAL A 64 -16.79 3.79 -19.13
N ARG A 65 -17.68 2.82 -19.41
CA ARG A 65 -17.90 1.68 -18.52
C ARG A 65 -16.66 0.79 -18.46
N GLY A 66 -16.09 0.47 -19.63
CA GLY A 66 -14.87 -0.32 -19.74
C GLY A 66 -13.72 0.28 -18.94
N ALA A 67 -13.53 1.60 -18.99
CA ALA A 67 -12.50 2.28 -18.20
C ALA A 67 -12.68 2.09 -16.67
N HIS A 68 -13.91 2.22 -16.16
CA HIS A 68 -14.20 2.00 -14.73
C HIS A 68 -14.03 0.54 -14.32
N VAL A 69 -14.47 -0.41 -15.16
CA VAL A 69 -14.32 -1.85 -14.89
C VAL A 69 -12.85 -2.25 -14.89
N ALA A 70 -12.06 -1.74 -15.83
CA ALA A 70 -10.62 -1.97 -15.90
C ALA A 70 -9.89 -1.39 -14.66
N PHE A 71 -10.28 -0.21 -14.21
CA PHE A 71 -9.76 0.38 -12.97
C PHE A 71 -10.13 -0.42 -11.72
N LEU A 72 -11.42 -0.73 -11.53
CA LEU A 72 -11.90 -1.46 -10.36
C LEU A 72 -11.38 -2.90 -10.30
N SER A 73 -11.18 -3.54 -11.44
CA SER A 73 -10.57 -4.87 -11.51
C SER A 73 -9.12 -4.84 -11.04
N ALA A 74 -8.32 -3.86 -11.49
CA ALA A 74 -6.95 -3.69 -11.02
C ALA A 74 -6.89 -3.42 -9.50
N VAL A 75 -7.75 -2.56 -8.96
CA VAL A 75 -7.84 -2.31 -7.51
C VAL A 75 -8.27 -3.57 -6.74
N SER A 76 -9.15 -4.39 -7.31
CA SER A 76 -9.61 -5.64 -6.69
C SER A 76 -8.50 -6.69 -6.60
N VAL A 77 -7.76 -6.88 -7.71
CA VAL A 77 -6.58 -7.76 -7.75
C VAL A 77 -5.54 -7.28 -6.75
N TRP A 78 -5.22 -5.98 -6.78
CA TRP A 78 -4.28 -5.34 -5.85
C TRP A 78 -4.69 -5.54 -4.39
N GLY A 79 -5.94 -5.22 -4.05
CA GLY A 79 -6.47 -5.30 -2.69
C GLY A 79 -6.38 -6.71 -2.10
N TRP A 80 -6.47 -7.76 -2.92
CA TRP A 80 -6.24 -9.12 -2.45
C TRP A 80 -4.77 -9.38 -2.09
N PHE A 81 -3.81 -8.95 -2.93
CA PHE A 81 -2.38 -9.07 -2.62
C PHE A 81 -2.00 -8.29 -1.37
N GLU A 82 -2.61 -7.12 -1.17
CA GLU A 82 -2.48 -6.33 0.05
C GLU A 82 -2.98 -7.07 1.28
N LEU A 83 -4.19 -7.63 1.20
CA LEU A 83 -4.76 -8.40 2.28
C LEU A 83 -3.90 -9.63 2.62
N ALA A 84 -3.38 -10.32 1.59
CA ALA A 84 -2.50 -11.48 1.74
C ALA A 84 -1.16 -11.13 2.40
N PHE A 85 -0.59 -9.98 2.02
CA PHE A 85 0.63 -9.45 2.58
C PHE A 85 0.47 -9.05 4.04
N LEU A 86 -0.52 -8.20 4.33
CA LEU A 86 -0.78 -7.68 5.68
C LEU A 86 -1.24 -8.76 6.66
N SER A 87 -1.83 -9.84 6.16
CA SER A 87 -2.17 -11.02 6.96
C SER A 87 -0.95 -11.88 7.34
N GLY A 88 0.24 -11.59 6.81
CA GLY A 88 1.48 -12.34 7.06
C GLY A 88 1.49 -13.77 6.48
N VAL A 89 0.49 -14.12 5.67
CA VAL A 89 0.38 -15.42 4.99
C VAL A 89 1.42 -15.52 3.88
N VAL A 90 1.61 -14.42 3.13
CA VAL A 90 2.62 -14.28 2.08
C VAL A 90 3.78 -13.42 2.60
N ALA A 91 4.40 -13.85 3.70
CA ALA A 91 5.65 -13.28 4.19
C ALA A 91 6.84 -14.09 3.62
N GLY A 92 7.96 -13.42 3.38
CA GLY A 92 9.18 -14.02 2.83
C GLY A 92 9.82 -15.10 3.73
N PRO A 93 10.80 -15.86 3.21
CA PRO A 93 11.46 -16.94 3.94
C PRO A 93 12.20 -16.47 5.20
N ASN A 94 12.60 -15.20 5.26
CA ASN A 94 13.27 -14.64 6.41
C ASN A 94 12.24 -13.99 7.36
N ARG A 95 12.09 -14.57 8.56
CA ARG A 95 11.21 -14.07 9.63
C ARG A 95 12.00 -13.62 10.86
N ASP A 96 13.33 -13.62 10.77
CA ASP A 96 14.21 -13.34 11.90
C ASP A 96 14.43 -11.83 12.08
N HIS A 97 14.60 -11.41 13.33
CA HIS A 97 14.94 -10.02 13.65
C HIS A 97 16.29 -9.61 13.07
N CYS A 98 16.43 -8.32 12.71
CA CYS A 98 17.68 -7.82 12.15
C CYS A 98 18.78 -7.84 13.21
N PRO A 99 19.97 -8.39 12.93
CA PRO A 99 21.10 -8.29 13.85
C PRO A 99 21.47 -6.82 14.10
N PRO A 100 21.78 -6.41 15.35
CA PRO A 100 22.04 -5.01 15.70
C PRO A 100 23.24 -4.40 14.97
N PHE A 101 24.18 -5.20 14.45
CA PHE A 101 25.39 -4.75 13.74
C PHE A 101 25.48 -5.18 12.26
N ALA A 102 24.36 -5.60 11.63
CA ALA A 102 24.38 -5.98 10.22
C ALA A 102 24.75 -4.78 9.32
N SER A 103 25.59 -5.03 8.32
CA SER A 103 25.96 -4.05 7.28
C SER A 103 24.73 -3.62 6.47
N MET A 104 24.75 -2.42 5.86
CA MET A 104 23.61 -1.92 5.06
C MET A 104 23.17 -2.90 3.96
N THR A 105 24.13 -3.53 3.28
CA THR A 105 23.86 -4.54 2.23
C THR A 105 23.21 -5.78 2.80
N GLU A 106 23.67 -6.26 3.96
CA GLU A 106 23.07 -7.43 4.61
C GLU A 106 21.66 -7.14 5.13
N ARG A 107 21.43 -5.94 5.66
CA ARG A 107 20.08 -5.48 6.04
C ARG A 107 19.16 -5.39 4.83
N PHE A 108 19.66 -4.91 3.69
CA PHE A 108 18.90 -4.86 2.44
C PHE A 108 18.50 -6.26 1.98
N ILE A 109 19.45 -7.19 1.87
CA ILE A 109 19.18 -8.56 1.45
C ILE A 109 18.21 -9.25 2.40
N ARG A 110 18.36 -9.08 3.72
CA ARG A 110 17.44 -9.65 4.72
C ARG A 110 16.04 -9.03 4.62
N SER A 111 15.93 -7.71 4.43
CA SER A 111 14.65 -7.00 4.26
C SER A 111 13.94 -7.42 2.98
N VAL A 112 14.65 -7.51 1.86
CA VAL A 112 14.10 -8.06 0.62
C VAL A 112 13.68 -9.52 0.82
N GLY A 113 14.48 -10.31 1.54
CA GLY A 113 14.16 -11.68 1.92
C GLY A 113 12.92 -11.83 2.79
N THR A 114 12.50 -10.80 3.55
CA THR A 114 11.23 -10.81 4.28
C THR A 114 10.01 -10.53 3.40
N LEU A 115 10.22 -9.99 2.19
CA LEU A 115 9.17 -9.54 1.26
C LEU A 115 9.13 -10.34 -0.04
N LEU A 116 10.14 -11.19 -0.28
CA LEU A 116 10.41 -11.78 -1.59
C LEU A 116 9.21 -12.48 -2.23
N TRP A 117 8.50 -13.33 -1.47
CA TRP A 117 7.33 -14.05 -1.99
C TRP A 117 6.19 -13.12 -2.42
N HIS A 118 6.01 -12.02 -1.68
CA HIS A 118 5.00 -11.03 -2.02
C HIS A 118 5.37 -10.24 -3.29
N GLU A 119 6.65 -9.86 -3.43
CA GLU A 119 7.12 -9.19 -4.66
C GLU A 119 7.01 -10.09 -5.88
N ILE A 120 7.39 -11.37 -5.77
CA ILE A 120 7.20 -12.34 -6.85
C ILE A 120 5.71 -12.45 -7.22
N GLY A 121 4.82 -12.53 -6.22
CA GLY A 121 3.38 -12.57 -6.44
C GLY A 121 2.85 -11.34 -7.19
N LEU A 122 3.30 -10.13 -6.82
CA LEU A 122 2.94 -8.89 -7.51
C LEU A 122 3.48 -8.83 -8.94
N ILE A 123 4.72 -9.27 -9.17
CA ILE A 123 5.31 -9.33 -10.52
C ILE A 123 4.54 -10.33 -11.39
N SER A 124 4.22 -11.52 -10.86
CA SER A 124 3.40 -12.50 -11.57
C SER A 124 2.01 -11.96 -11.88
N ALA A 125 1.40 -11.22 -10.94
CA ALA A 125 0.11 -10.57 -11.16
C ALA A 125 0.19 -9.49 -12.26
N LEU A 126 1.24 -8.68 -12.27
CA LEU A 126 1.47 -7.68 -13.33
C LEU A 126 1.64 -8.33 -14.69
N ILE A 127 2.41 -9.42 -14.79
CA ILE A 127 2.57 -10.19 -16.03
C ILE A 127 1.22 -10.76 -16.49
N LEU A 128 0.44 -11.32 -15.57
CA LEU A 128 -0.89 -11.86 -15.89
C LEU A 128 -1.83 -10.75 -16.38
N CYS A 129 -1.86 -9.59 -15.72
CA CYS A 129 -2.60 -8.42 -16.20
C CYS A 129 -2.17 -8.05 -17.63
N ALA A 130 -0.87 -8.03 -17.92
CA ALA A 130 -0.36 -7.69 -19.25
C ALA A 130 -0.78 -8.70 -20.32
N VAL A 131 -0.77 -10.00 -20.00
CA VAL A 131 -1.22 -11.06 -20.91
C VAL A 131 -2.72 -10.93 -21.18
N LEU A 132 -3.53 -10.66 -20.15
CA LEU A 132 -4.98 -10.58 -20.29
C LEU A 132 -5.47 -9.41 -21.16
N VAL A 133 -4.70 -8.31 -21.24
CA VAL A 133 -5.07 -7.13 -22.04
C VAL A 133 -4.15 -6.93 -23.24
N TRP A 134 -3.35 -7.94 -23.60
CA TRP A 134 -2.31 -7.81 -24.63
C TRP A 134 -2.88 -7.38 -25.99
N ASP A 135 -3.92 -8.09 -26.44
CA ASP A 135 -4.61 -7.83 -27.71
C ASP A 135 -5.73 -6.78 -27.59
N GLY A 136 -6.06 -6.36 -26.35
CA GLY A 136 -7.15 -5.42 -26.08
C GLY A 136 -6.78 -3.95 -26.28
N GLU A 137 -7.78 -3.16 -26.68
CA GLU A 137 -7.66 -1.71 -26.82
C GLU A 137 -7.65 -0.99 -25.45
N ASN A 138 -8.36 -1.53 -24.46
CA ASN A 138 -8.44 -0.97 -23.11
C ASN A 138 -7.36 -1.53 -22.19
N ARG A 139 -6.29 -0.75 -22.05
CA ARG A 139 -5.11 -1.10 -21.21
C ARG A 139 -5.12 -0.42 -19.84
N PHE A 140 -6.20 0.26 -19.47
CA PHE A 140 -6.25 1.05 -18.22
C PHE A 140 -6.11 0.17 -16.97
N GLY A 141 -6.55 -1.09 -17.00
CA GLY A 141 -6.39 -2.02 -15.89
C GLY A 141 -4.91 -2.34 -15.63
N LEU A 142 -4.14 -2.60 -16.70
CA LEU A 142 -2.70 -2.81 -16.62
C LEU A 142 -1.98 -1.55 -16.10
N TRP A 143 -2.30 -0.38 -16.64
CA TRP A 143 -1.67 0.87 -16.20
C TRP A 143 -2.01 1.22 -14.74
N THR A 144 -3.23 0.93 -14.31
CA THR A 144 -3.65 1.10 -12.92
C THR A 144 -2.84 0.21 -11.99
N PHE A 145 -2.76 -1.09 -12.31
CA PHE A 145 -1.98 -2.05 -11.51
C PHE A 145 -0.48 -1.71 -11.52
N GLY A 146 0.07 -1.35 -12.67
CA GLY A 146 1.47 -0.94 -12.80
C GLY A 146 1.80 0.33 -12.01
N THR A 147 0.89 1.31 -11.98
CA THR A 147 1.05 2.53 -11.17
C THR A 147 1.09 2.21 -9.68
N LEU A 148 0.15 1.37 -9.20
CA LEU A 148 0.14 0.90 -7.81
C LEU A 148 1.43 0.15 -7.46
N PHE A 149 1.88 -0.75 -8.35
CA PHE A 149 3.11 -1.52 -8.17
C PHE A 149 4.34 -0.63 -8.05
N LEU A 150 4.53 0.31 -8.98
CA LEU A 150 5.67 1.22 -8.96
C LEU A 150 5.63 2.17 -7.76
N ALA A 151 4.45 2.71 -7.44
CA ALA A 151 4.27 3.54 -6.24
C ALA A 151 4.64 2.77 -4.96
N ARG A 152 4.26 1.50 -4.87
CA ARG A 152 4.63 0.63 -3.75
C ARG A 152 6.11 0.33 -3.65
N VAL A 153 6.75 -0.02 -4.77
CA VAL A 153 8.20 -0.25 -4.80
C VAL A 153 8.93 1.04 -4.39
N SER A 154 8.50 2.20 -4.91
CA SER A 154 9.02 3.51 -4.52
C SER A 154 8.85 3.78 -3.01
N ALA A 155 7.67 3.53 -2.46
CA ALA A 155 7.39 3.69 -1.03
C ALA A 155 8.30 2.79 -0.17
N LYS A 156 8.42 1.50 -0.53
CA LYS A 156 9.28 0.53 0.17
C LYS A 156 10.74 0.94 0.13
N LEU A 157 11.24 1.41 -1.01
CA LEU A 157 12.61 1.90 -1.14
C LEU A 157 12.82 3.15 -0.27
N ASN A 158 11.91 4.12 -0.32
CA ASN A 158 12.01 5.32 0.52
C ASN A 158 12.03 4.95 2.01
N LEU A 159 11.15 4.05 2.46
CA LEU A 159 11.13 3.52 3.83
C LEU A 159 12.42 2.78 4.20
N PHE A 160 12.98 1.97 3.30
CA PHE A 160 14.22 1.22 3.53
C PHE A 160 15.43 2.13 3.73
N PHE A 161 15.62 3.10 2.83
CA PHE A 161 16.73 4.05 2.93
C PHE A 161 16.52 5.09 4.06
N GLY A 162 15.30 5.16 4.59
CA GLY A 162 14.95 5.87 5.79
C GLY A 162 14.24 7.19 5.51
N VAL A 163 13.12 7.35 6.19
CA VAL A 163 12.28 8.56 6.18
C VAL A 163 12.12 9.05 7.62
N PRO A 164 11.86 10.36 7.83
CA PRO A 164 11.80 10.95 9.17
C PRO A 164 10.72 10.36 10.07
N ARG A 165 9.64 9.83 9.48
CA ARG A 165 8.53 9.22 10.22
C ARG A 165 8.20 7.86 9.61
N ILE A 166 8.30 6.81 10.43
CA ILE A 166 7.78 5.48 10.10
C ILE A 166 6.47 5.33 10.86
N ASN A 167 5.38 5.18 10.12
CA ASN A 167 4.03 4.97 10.66
C ASN A 167 3.87 3.54 11.21
N VAL A 168 4.71 3.16 12.19
CA VAL A 168 4.76 1.83 12.82
C VAL A 168 3.43 1.41 13.45
N GLN A 169 2.55 2.35 13.79
CA GLN A 169 1.24 2.09 14.38
C GLN A 169 0.22 1.50 13.38
N PHE A 170 0.44 1.67 12.07
CA PHE A 170 -0.39 1.07 11.02
C PHE A 170 0.08 -0.33 10.60
N LEU A 171 1.22 -0.80 11.12
CA LEU A 171 1.72 -2.14 10.83
C LEU A 171 0.97 -3.18 11.69
N PRO A 172 0.28 -4.15 11.07
CA PRO A 172 -0.33 -5.27 11.79
C PRO A 172 0.70 -6.05 12.61
N LYS A 173 0.27 -6.70 13.71
CA LYS A 173 1.16 -7.48 14.60
C LYS A 173 2.10 -8.46 13.85
N PRO A 174 1.67 -9.17 12.78
CA PRO A 174 2.55 -10.03 11.99
C PRO A 174 3.71 -9.32 11.29
N LEU A 175 3.57 -8.03 10.98
CA LEU A 175 4.58 -7.22 10.30
C LEU A 175 5.36 -6.32 11.26
N ALA A 176 5.11 -6.40 12.58
CA ALA A 176 5.83 -5.63 13.58
C ALA A 176 7.35 -5.88 13.54
N HIS A 177 7.79 -7.08 13.10
CA HIS A 177 9.21 -7.38 12.90
C HIS A 177 9.87 -6.52 11.80
N LEU A 178 9.11 -6.05 10.79
CA LEU A 178 9.63 -5.23 9.69
C LEU A 178 10.05 -3.84 10.19
N ALA A 179 9.37 -3.33 11.22
CA ALA A 179 9.74 -2.08 11.87
C ALA A 179 11.18 -2.09 12.38
N SER A 180 11.70 -3.26 12.81
CA SER A 180 13.09 -3.41 13.27
C SER A 180 14.15 -3.30 12.15
N HIS A 181 13.73 -3.44 10.89
CA HIS A 181 14.62 -3.36 9.73
C HIS A 181 14.66 -1.95 9.13
N PHE A 182 13.67 -1.11 9.44
CA PHE A 182 13.61 0.26 8.95
C PHE A 182 14.46 1.20 9.81
N ARG A 183 15.18 2.11 9.16
CA ARG A 183 16.00 3.14 9.81
C ARG A 183 15.23 4.45 9.80
N HIS A 184 15.12 5.09 10.97
CA HIS A 184 14.74 6.50 11.02
C HIS A 184 15.91 7.34 10.48
N ALA A 185 15.72 8.01 9.34
CA ALA A 185 16.75 8.85 8.72
C ALA A 185 16.17 10.19 8.27
N ARG A 186 17.00 11.24 8.28
CA ARG A 186 16.54 12.63 8.25
C ARG A 186 16.05 13.13 6.87
N MET A 187 16.46 12.49 5.78
CA MET A 187 15.89 12.59 4.42
C MET A 187 16.81 11.77 3.51
N ASN A 188 16.27 10.96 2.60
CA ASN A 188 17.06 10.29 1.57
C ASN A 188 16.94 11.01 0.21
N PHE A 189 18.01 11.00 -0.61
CA PHE A 189 18.01 11.57 -1.97
C PHE A 189 17.00 10.88 -2.91
N LEU A 190 16.55 9.66 -2.61
CA LEU A 190 15.49 9.02 -3.40
C LEU A 190 14.12 9.69 -3.24
N PHE A 191 13.88 10.40 -2.14
CA PHE A 191 12.61 11.09 -1.93
C PHE A 191 12.31 12.14 -3.02
N PRO A 192 13.18 13.14 -3.29
CA PRO A 192 12.93 14.11 -4.35
C PRO A 192 12.85 13.45 -5.74
N VAL A 193 13.57 12.34 -5.97
CA VAL A 193 13.48 11.57 -7.22
C VAL A 193 12.09 10.95 -7.36
N SER A 194 11.61 10.22 -6.34
CA SER A 194 10.28 9.61 -6.31
C SER A 194 9.17 10.65 -6.50
N ILE A 195 9.24 11.78 -5.79
CA ILE A 195 8.28 12.88 -5.92
C ILE A 195 8.31 13.46 -7.33
N THR A 196 9.49 13.68 -7.91
CA THR A 196 9.62 14.21 -9.27
C THR A 196 9.02 13.26 -10.29
N VAL A 197 9.32 11.96 -10.18
CA VAL A 197 8.78 10.93 -11.09
C VAL A 197 7.26 10.81 -10.97
N LEU A 198 6.71 10.80 -9.75
CA LEU A 198 5.26 10.72 -9.53
C LEU A 198 4.54 11.99 -9.99
N THR A 199 5.14 13.16 -9.77
CA THR A 199 4.60 14.45 -10.24
C THR A 199 4.59 14.49 -11.77
N PHE A 200 5.70 14.07 -12.40
CA PHE A 200 5.80 13.98 -13.85
C PHE A 200 4.79 12.98 -14.42
N ALA A 201 4.67 11.78 -13.85
CA ALA A 201 3.69 10.78 -14.26
C ALA A 201 2.25 11.31 -14.14
N THR A 202 1.93 12.01 -13.05
CA THR A 202 0.62 12.66 -12.87
C THR A 202 0.37 13.68 -13.98
N GLY A 203 1.36 14.50 -14.30
CA GLY A 203 1.30 15.46 -15.41
C GLY A 203 1.10 14.79 -16.77
N CYS A 204 1.81 13.68 -17.05
CA CYS A 204 1.64 12.90 -18.27
C CYS A 204 0.23 12.31 -18.39
N TRP A 205 -0.33 11.76 -17.32
CA TRP A 205 -1.70 11.26 -17.36
C TRP A 205 -2.71 12.37 -17.58
N MET A 206 -2.51 13.52 -16.94
CA MET A 206 -3.37 14.69 -17.11
C MET A 206 -3.31 15.24 -18.54
N GLU A 207 -2.12 15.34 -19.13
CA GLU A 207 -1.92 15.78 -20.52
C GLU A 207 -2.62 14.83 -21.50
N ARG A 208 -2.45 13.52 -21.32
CA ARG A 208 -3.15 12.51 -22.12
C ARG A 208 -4.65 12.49 -21.91
N ALA A 209 -5.14 12.86 -20.72
CA ALA A 209 -6.56 13.06 -20.50
C ALA A 209 -7.07 14.24 -21.33
N VAL A 210 -6.39 15.39 -21.31
CA VAL A 210 -6.79 16.57 -22.08
C VAL A 210 -6.75 16.31 -23.59
N ALA A 211 -5.78 15.51 -24.06
CA ALA A 211 -5.65 15.12 -25.46
C ALA A 211 -6.58 13.96 -25.88
N ALA A 212 -7.41 13.42 -24.98
CA ALA A 212 -8.22 12.26 -25.28
C ALA A 212 -9.35 12.57 -26.28
N GLU A 213 -9.44 11.76 -27.33
CA GLU A 213 -10.44 11.92 -28.40
C GLU A 213 -11.79 11.26 -28.06
N THR A 214 -11.82 10.34 -27.08
CA THR A 214 -13.03 9.63 -26.66
C THR A 214 -13.26 9.74 -25.16
N ASP A 215 -14.53 9.73 -24.76
CA ASP A 215 -14.92 9.81 -23.34
C ASP A 215 -14.32 8.66 -22.51
N GLY A 216 -14.21 7.45 -23.06
CA GLY A 216 -13.63 6.30 -22.35
C GLY A 216 -12.15 6.51 -22.04
N ILE A 217 -11.39 7.00 -23.02
CA ILE A 217 -9.96 7.31 -22.86
C ILE A 217 -9.77 8.48 -21.88
N PHE A 218 -10.59 9.53 -22.00
CA PHE A 218 -10.58 10.67 -21.08
C PHE A 218 -10.74 10.20 -19.63
N ILE A 219 -11.79 9.42 -19.37
CA ILE A 219 -12.12 8.94 -18.02
C ILE A 219 -11.03 8.01 -17.49
N GLY A 220 -10.50 7.10 -18.31
CA GLY A 220 -9.41 6.21 -17.92
C GLY A 220 -8.16 6.98 -17.47
N PHE A 221 -7.77 8.04 -18.19
CA PHE A 221 -6.64 8.87 -17.78
C PHE A 221 -6.95 9.76 -16.57
N VAL A 222 -8.18 10.23 -16.39
CA VAL A 222 -8.59 10.94 -15.16
C VAL A 222 -8.46 10.01 -13.95
N LEU A 223 -8.92 8.76 -14.05
CA LEU A 223 -8.77 7.74 -12.99
C LEU A 223 -7.29 7.53 -12.61
N LEU A 224 -6.42 7.36 -13.61
CA LEU A 224 -4.97 7.22 -13.40
C LEU A 224 -4.32 8.46 -12.79
N THR A 225 -4.74 9.65 -13.24
CA THR A 225 -4.23 10.93 -12.73
C THR A 225 -4.53 11.05 -11.24
N VAL A 226 -5.79 10.84 -10.84
CA VAL A 226 -6.20 10.93 -9.44
C VAL A 226 -5.52 9.87 -8.59
N LEU A 227 -5.40 8.64 -9.10
CA LEU A 227 -4.69 7.56 -8.41
C LEU A 227 -3.20 7.89 -8.18
N THR A 228 -2.53 8.39 -9.22
CA THR A 228 -1.11 8.77 -9.14
C THR A 228 -0.91 9.96 -8.21
N ALA A 229 -1.84 10.93 -8.22
CA ALA A 229 -1.84 12.06 -7.30
C ALA A 229 -2.03 11.63 -5.84
N LEU A 230 -2.90 10.64 -5.58
CA LEU A 230 -3.05 10.03 -4.25
C LEU A 230 -1.76 9.32 -3.81
N ALA A 231 -1.11 8.56 -4.70
CA ALA A 231 0.18 7.95 -4.42
C ALA A 231 1.29 8.99 -4.16
N LEU A 232 1.30 10.09 -4.91
CA LEU A 232 2.20 11.23 -4.67
C LEU A 232 1.97 11.84 -3.29
N LEU A 233 0.71 12.04 -2.91
CA LEU A 233 0.32 12.56 -1.61
C LEU A 233 0.71 11.59 -0.47
N GLU A 234 0.57 10.28 -0.67
CA GLU A 234 1.06 9.26 0.27
C GLU A 234 2.58 9.38 0.48
N HIS A 235 3.35 9.62 -0.58
CA HIS A 235 4.80 9.84 -0.44
C HIS A 235 5.09 11.12 0.35
N TRP A 236 4.36 12.21 0.10
CA TRP A 236 4.49 13.43 0.89
C TRP A 236 4.19 13.21 2.37
N PHE A 237 3.23 12.35 2.73
CA PHE A 237 2.93 11.99 4.11
C PHE A 237 4.07 11.26 4.83
N MET A 238 5.00 10.63 4.11
CA MET A 238 6.18 10.02 4.74
C MET A 238 7.20 11.05 5.23
N VAL A 239 7.14 12.29 4.73
CA VAL A 239 8.08 13.37 5.06
C VAL A 239 7.42 14.51 5.83
N LEU A 240 6.18 14.87 5.49
CA LEU A 240 5.48 15.95 6.15
C LEU A 240 4.98 15.51 7.53
N PRO A 241 5.19 16.32 8.58
CA PRO A 241 4.73 16.02 9.93
C PRO A 241 3.23 16.31 10.09
N LEU A 242 2.38 15.77 9.20
CA LEU A 242 0.93 15.91 9.32
C LEU A 242 0.38 14.89 10.32
N PRO A 243 -0.59 15.25 11.18
CA PRO A 243 -1.21 14.32 12.11
C PRO A 243 -2.26 13.45 11.38
N ASP A 244 -1.81 12.64 10.43
CA ASP A 244 -2.60 11.57 9.79
C ASP A 244 -3.21 10.61 10.83
N GLN A 245 -2.57 10.47 11.98
CA GLN A 245 -3.05 9.79 13.19
C GLN A 245 -4.45 10.25 13.64
N LYS A 246 -4.84 11.52 13.41
CA LYS A 246 -6.15 12.06 13.82
C LYS A 246 -7.30 11.56 12.93
N LEU A 247 -7.03 11.22 11.67
CA LEU A 247 -8.05 10.69 10.76
C LEU A 247 -8.41 9.23 11.08
N TRP A 248 -7.52 8.52 11.77
CA TRP A 248 -7.64 7.09 12.06
C TRP A 248 -7.57 6.78 13.56
N THR A 249 -7.73 7.77 14.44
CA THR A 249 -7.67 7.57 15.91
C THR A 249 -8.74 6.60 16.42
N TRP A 250 -9.90 6.59 15.78
CA TRP A 250 -10.97 5.62 16.02
C TRP A 250 -10.55 4.17 15.68
N MET A 251 -9.44 3.99 14.95
CA MET A 251 -8.87 2.71 14.55
C MET A 251 -7.54 2.36 15.23
N LEU A 252 -6.99 3.20 16.11
CA LEU A 252 -5.79 2.89 16.89
C LEU A 252 -6.19 2.13 18.18
N PRO A 253 -5.34 1.25 18.73
CA PRO A 253 -5.57 0.74 20.08
C PRO A 253 -5.58 1.95 21.03
N ALA A 254 -6.56 2.00 21.95
CA ALA A 254 -6.35 2.81 23.14
C ALA A 254 -5.03 2.32 23.73
N VAL A 255 -4.06 3.21 23.87
CA VAL A 255 -2.96 2.96 24.80
C VAL A 255 -3.68 2.86 26.14
N ASP A 256 -3.70 1.67 26.73
CA ASP A 256 -4.15 1.52 28.11
C ASP A 256 -3.14 2.35 28.93
N GLU A 257 -3.56 3.55 29.35
CA GLU A 257 -2.79 4.47 30.21
C GLU A 257 -2.34 3.78 31.52
N THR A 258 -2.89 2.60 31.81
CA THR A 258 -2.56 1.73 32.94
C THR A 258 -1.16 1.11 32.92
N GLU A 259 -0.47 0.99 31.78
CA GLU A 259 0.91 0.44 31.74
C GLU A 259 2.00 1.50 32.02
N GLU A 260 1.72 2.78 31.74
CA GLU A 260 2.69 3.87 31.97
C GLU A 260 2.81 4.20 33.47
N ASP A 261 1.69 4.16 34.22
CA ASP A 261 1.70 4.32 35.68
C ASP A 261 2.30 3.10 36.42
N ALA A 262 2.13 1.87 35.89
CA ALA A 262 2.68 0.66 36.51
C ALA A 262 4.21 0.54 36.40
N LEU A 263 4.81 1.14 35.36
CA LEU A 263 6.27 1.20 35.18
C LEU A 263 6.94 2.29 36.03
N LEU A 264 6.19 3.34 36.41
CA LEU A 264 6.69 4.38 37.32
C LEU A 264 6.64 3.94 38.79
N ASP A 265 5.70 3.08 39.17
CA ASP A 265 5.59 2.54 40.55
C ASP A 265 6.54 1.37 40.85
N THR A 266 7.19 0.78 39.84
CA THR A 266 8.07 -0.40 40.01
C THR A 266 9.56 -0.06 40.09
N VAL A 267 9.95 1.21 40.05
CA VAL A 267 11.33 1.61 40.37
C VAL A 267 11.44 1.73 41.89
N PRO A 268 12.12 0.79 42.59
CA PRO A 268 12.32 0.95 44.01
C PRO A 268 13.30 2.11 44.20
N VAL A 269 12.82 3.22 44.77
CA VAL A 269 13.67 4.26 45.34
C VAL A 269 14.45 3.62 46.50
N ARG A 270 15.61 3.06 46.19
CA ARG A 270 16.61 2.64 47.17
C ARG A 270 17.97 3.18 46.75
N ILE A 271 18.34 4.30 47.34
CA ILE A 271 19.71 4.52 47.80
C ILE A 271 19.61 4.93 49.28
N PRO A 272 19.94 4.05 50.24
CA PRO A 272 20.17 4.47 51.62
C PRO A 272 21.60 5.03 51.78
N ALA A 273 21.64 6.22 52.42
CA ALA A 273 22.65 6.85 53.27
C ALA A 273 24.18 6.65 53.05
N GLY A 274 24.90 7.78 53.10
CA GLY A 274 26.30 7.86 53.47
C GLY A 274 26.60 9.25 54.04
N GLU A 275 26.87 9.26 55.36
CA GLU A 275 27.41 10.28 56.29
C GLU A 275 27.87 11.65 55.77
#